data_AF-A0A2E8NQV8-F1
#
_entry.id   AF-A0A2E8NQV8-F1
#
_cell.length_a   1.000
_cell.length_b   1.000
_cell.length_c   1.000
_cell.angle_alpha   90.00
_cell.angle_beta   90.00
_cell.angle_gamma   90.00
#
_symmetry.space_group_name_H-M   'P 1'
#
loop_
_entity.id
_entity.type
_entity.pdbx_description
1 polymer ?
#
loop_
_entity_poly.entity_id
_entity_poly.type
_entity_poly.pdbx_seq_one_letter_code
_entity_poly.pdbx_strand_id
1 'polypeptide(L)'
;MYDALGSEVGDRSANDMTGEVLYVGPQAIEAGGLSKAAYWSTPGLTADDLQYLKISYPSVVSISNLKLSNGNSGVVQLSMIGRKSHKRDGTIQYQIVIDFRGFPAEMPHAYVRLPSDSDIKHCNIYHADRFEIAPRIDLCAICIGGYSGTYSALERDRKQRLGCYINQLQYVLSNPNTKDTARCV
;
A
#
# COMPACT_ATOMS: atom_id res chain seq x y z
N MET A 1 -27.53 -20.38 -11.09
CA MET A 1 -26.84 -21.17 -10.03
C MET A 1 -26.82 -22.61 -10.52
N TYR A 2 -25.72 -23.37 -10.45
CA TYR A 2 -25.67 -24.72 -11.05
C TYR A 2 -25.32 -25.79 -10.02
N ASP A 3 -25.97 -26.95 -10.13
CA ASP A 3 -25.63 -28.13 -9.35
C ASP A 3 -24.34 -28.82 -9.86
N ALA A 4 -23.87 -29.83 -9.15
CA ALA A 4 -22.65 -30.58 -9.51
C ALA A 4 -22.75 -31.35 -10.85
N LEU A 5 -23.94 -31.40 -11.45
CA LEU A 5 -24.22 -32.04 -12.74
C LEU A 5 -24.43 -31.02 -13.87
N GLY A 6 -24.28 -29.72 -13.58
CA GLY A 6 -24.38 -28.64 -14.56
C GLY A 6 -25.81 -28.20 -14.88
N SER A 7 -26.80 -28.58 -14.06
CA SER A 7 -28.19 -28.18 -14.24
C SER A 7 -28.46 -26.82 -13.59
N GLU A 8 -29.24 -25.96 -14.27
CA GLU A 8 -29.58 -24.62 -13.77
C GLU A 8 -30.63 -24.71 -12.64
N VAL A 9 -30.27 -24.22 -11.46
CA VAL A 9 -31.10 -24.15 -10.25
C VAL A 9 -31.60 -22.71 -10.11
N GLY A 10 -32.72 -22.40 -10.75
CA GLY A 10 -33.29 -21.05 -10.78
C GLY A 10 -34.16 -20.66 -9.59
N ASP A 11 -34.80 -21.63 -8.90
CA ASP A 11 -35.93 -21.32 -7.98
C ASP A 11 -36.03 -22.23 -6.74
N ARG A 12 -34.95 -22.93 -6.35
CA ARG A 12 -34.98 -23.81 -5.16
C ARG A 12 -34.59 -23.06 -3.88
N SER A 13 -35.38 -23.24 -2.83
CA SER A 13 -35.14 -22.67 -1.49
C SER A 13 -33.84 -23.23 -0.91
N ALA A 14 -32.98 -22.36 -0.38
CA ALA A 14 -31.68 -22.71 0.18
C ALA A 14 -31.74 -23.70 1.36
N ASN A 15 -32.91 -23.84 2.00
CA ASN A 15 -33.13 -24.82 3.08
C ASN A 15 -33.22 -26.27 2.60
N ASP A 16 -33.43 -26.51 1.30
CA ASP A 16 -33.53 -27.87 0.75
C ASP A 16 -32.18 -28.40 0.20
N MET A 17 -31.09 -27.63 0.34
CA MET A 17 -29.78 -27.92 -0.27
C MET A 17 -28.63 -28.01 0.76
N THR A 18 -28.88 -28.55 1.95
CA THR A 18 -27.80 -28.88 2.90
C THR A 18 -26.96 -30.05 2.36
N GLY A 19 -25.78 -29.75 1.83
CA GLY A 19 -24.75 -30.74 1.46
C GLY A 19 -24.27 -30.70 0.02
N GLU A 20 -24.86 -29.86 -0.85
CA GLU A 20 -24.45 -29.76 -2.25
C GLU A 20 -23.41 -28.65 -2.47
N VAL A 21 -22.28 -29.02 -3.10
CA VAL A 21 -21.26 -28.08 -3.56
C VAL A 21 -21.80 -27.38 -4.79
N LEU A 22 -22.07 -26.10 -4.65
CA LEU A 22 -22.82 -25.34 -5.62
C LEU A 22 -21.87 -24.40 -6.39
N TYR A 23 -21.85 -24.52 -7.71
CA TYR A 23 -20.90 -23.82 -8.56
C TYR A 23 -21.46 -22.45 -8.96
N VAL A 24 -20.81 -21.39 -8.48
CA VAL A 24 -21.21 -20.01 -8.77
C VAL A 24 -20.43 -19.53 -9.99
N GLY A 25 -21.14 -19.35 -11.11
CA GLY A 25 -20.55 -18.80 -12.33
C GLY A 25 -20.09 -17.34 -12.14
N PRO A 26 -19.11 -16.85 -12.94
CA PRO A 26 -18.52 -15.51 -12.79
C PRO A 26 -19.55 -14.36 -12.77
N GLN A 27 -20.65 -14.50 -13.52
CA GLN A 27 -21.70 -13.49 -13.62
C GLN A 27 -22.52 -13.30 -12.32
N ALA A 28 -22.63 -14.32 -11.48
CA ALA A 28 -23.35 -14.20 -10.20
C ALA A 28 -22.53 -13.45 -9.13
N ILE A 29 -21.22 -13.29 -9.33
CA ILE A 29 -20.36 -12.47 -8.46
C ILE A 29 -20.60 -10.97 -8.72
N GLU A 30 -21.08 -10.59 -9.91
CA GLU A 30 -21.34 -9.20 -10.28
C GLU A 30 -22.57 -8.60 -9.60
N ALA A 31 -23.50 -9.42 -9.09
CA ALA A 31 -24.73 -8.94 -8.44
C ALA A 31 -24.53 -8.37 -7.02
N GLY A 32 -23.35 -8.58 -6.40
CA GLY A 32 -23.00 -8.02 -5.09
C GLY A 32 -21.64 -7.31 -5.04
N GLY A 33 -20.92 -7.24 -6.17
CA GLY A 33 -19.61 -6.63 -6.27
C GLY A 33 -19.66 -5.14 -6.56
N LEU A 34 -18.76 -4.36 -5.94
CA LEU A 34 -18.48 -2.99 -6.40
C LEU A 34 -18.16 -3.03 -7.91
N SER A 35 -18.76 -2.14 -8.70
CA SER A 35 -18.42 -2.01 -10.11
C SER A 35 -16.92 -1.85 -10.27
N LYS A 36 -16.33 -2.31 -11.39
CA LYS A 36 -14.88 -2.13 -11.66
C LYS A 36 -14.45 -0.66 -11.50
N ALA A 37 -15.35 0.27 -11.85
CA ALA A 37 -15.18 1.71 -11.67
C ALA A 37 -15.17 2.14 -10.19
N ALA A 38 -15.94 1.49 -9.31
CA ALA A 38 -15.94 1.77 -7.87
C ALA A 38 -14.78 1.07 -7.15
N TYR A 39 -14.44 -0.16 -7.57
CA TYR A 39 -13.35 -0.95 -6.98
C TYR A 39 -11.98 -0.30 -7.15
N TRP A 40 -11.68 0.24 -8.35
CA TRP A 40 -10.35 0.84 -8.56
C TRP A 40 -10.13 1.99 -7.59
N SER A 41 -11.11 2.85 -7.35
CA SER A 41 -10.99 4.03 -6.49
C SER A 41 -11.23 3.79 -4.99
N THR A 42 -11.51 2.56 -4.57
CA THR A 42 -11.79 2.27 -3.15
C THR A 42 -10.60 2.68 -2.27
N PRO A 43 -10.78 3.57 -1.28
CA PRO A 43 -9.68 4.06 -0.44
C PRO A 43 -9.01 2.96 0.39
N GLY A 44 -7.70 3.09 0.63
CA GLY A 44 -6.89 2.16 1.43
C GLY A 44 -6.48 0.90 0.68
N LEU A 45 -5.61 0.09 1.29
CA LEU A 45 -5.20 -1.20 0.74
C LEU A 45 -6.25 -2.28 1.03
N THR A 46 -6.66 -2.99 -0.01
CA THR A 46 -7.47 -4.21 0.10
C THR A 46 -6.64 -5.38 0.63
N ALA A 47 -7.31 -6.49 0.95
CA ALA A 47 -6.62 -7.74 1.29
C ALA A 47 -5.70 -8.23 0.15
N ASP A 48 -6.16 -8.13 -1.10
CA ASP A 48 -5.39 -8.52 -2.28
C ASP A 48 -4.15 -7.64 -2.47
N ASP A 49 -4.28 -6.32 -2.25
CA ASP A 49 -3.15 -5.39 -2.31
C ASP A 49 -2.10 -5.75 -1.26
N LEU A 50 -2.52 -6.05 -0.02
CA LEU A 50 -1.63 -6.47 1.05
C LEU A 50 -0.94 -7.81 0.74
N GLN A 51 -1.68 -8.78 0.20
CA GLN A 51 -1.10 -10.06 -0.21
C GLN A 51 -0.07 -9.86 -1.31
N TYR A 52 -0.37 -9.03 -2.31
CA TYR A 52 0.55 -8.68 -3.38
C TYR A 52 1.84 -8.06 -2.83
N LEU A 53 1.73 -7.09 -1.91
CA LEU A 53 2.90 -6.47 -1.27
C LEU A 53 3.74 -7.47 -0.49
N LYS A 54 3.11 -8.39 0.25
CA LYS A 54 3.81 -9.38 1.08
C LYS A 54 4.70 -10.33 0.27
N ILE A 55 4.45 -10.51 -1.03
CA ILE A 55 5.29 -11.32 -1.90
C ILE A 55 6.70 -10.70 -2.01
N SER A 56 6.78 -9.38 -2.19
CA SER A 56 8.06 -8.67 -2.33
C SER A 56 8.58 -8.10 -1.00
N TYR A 57 7.68 -7.79 -0.07
CA TYR A 57 7.98 -7.20 1.23
C TYR A 57 7.28 -7.98 2.35
N PRO A 58 7.81 -9.15 2.77
CA PRO A 58 7.20 -9.98 3.80
C PRO A 58 7.05 -9.30 5.17
N SER A 59 7.80 -8.22 5.40
CA SER A 59 7.73 -7.39 6.61
C SER A 59 6.51 -6.47 6.66
N VAL A 60 5.69 -6.42 5.61
CA VAL A 60 4.46 -5.62 5.56
C VAL A 60 3.45 -6.07 6.61
N VAL A 61 3.05 -5.12 7.45
CA VAL A 61 2.02 -5.27 8.47
C VAL A 61 1.07 -4.07 8.42
N SER A 62 -0.23 -4.31 8.43
CA SER A 62 -1.24 -3.25 8.60
C SER A 62 -1.25 -2.75 10.04
N ILE A 63 -1.37 -1.45 10.23
CA ILE A 63 -1.60 -0.85 11.55
C ILE A 63 -3.11 -0.93 11.85
N SER A 64 -3.50 -1.82 12.75
CA SER A 64 -4.90 -2.23 12.94
C SER A 64 -5.83 -1.10 13.39
N ASN A 65 -5.35 -0.19 14.23
CA ASN A 65 -6.10 0.98 14.71
C ASN A 65 -6.21 2.11 13.67
N LEU A 66 -5.61 1.95 12.49
CA LEU A 66 -5.68 2.89 11.36
C LEU A 66 -6.35 2.26 10.12
N LYS A 67 -7.19 1.25 10.35
CA LYS A 67 -8.11 0.74 9.32
C LYS A 67 -9.18 1.79 9.00
N LEU A 68 -9.58 1.82 7.75
CA LEU A 68 -10.66 2.67 7.26
C LEU A 68 -12.02 2.05 7.60
N SER A 69 -13.08 2.86 7.53
CA SER A 69 -14.47 2.41 7.78
C SER A 69 -14.94 1.32 6.82
N ASN A 70 -14.37 1.24 5.62
CA ASN A 70 -14.61 0.19 4.64
C ASN A 70 -13.84 -1.12 4.91
N GLY A 71 -13.08 -1.18 6.01
CA GLY A 71 -12.27 -2.35 6.40
C GLY A 71 -10.87 -2.41 5.79
N ASN A 72 -10.56 -1.56 4.81
CA ASN A 72 -9.24 -1.51 4.17
C ASN A 72 -8.17 -0.92 5.11
N SER A 73 -6.93 -1.27 4.83
CA SER A 73 -5.78 -0.75 5.58
C SER A 73 -5.44 0.65 5.12
N GLY A 74 -5.63 1.64 5.99
CA GLY A 74 -5.24 3.04 5.72
C GLY A 74 -3.75 3.26 5.91
N VAL A 75 -3.11 2.56 6.85
CA VAL A 75 -1.67 2.72 7.12
C VAL A 75 -1.03 1.35 7.30
N VAL A 76 0.17 1.19 6.72
CA VAL A 76 0.99 -0.01 6.88
C VAL A 76 2.39 0.37 7.36
N GLN A 77 3.06 -0.62 7.95
CA GLN A 77 4.47 -0.58 8.26
C GLN A 77 5.20 -1.67 7.48
N LEU A 78 6.41 -1.39 7.01
CA LEU A 78 7.29 -2.37 6.38
C LEU A 78 8.76 -2.00 6.55
N SER A 79 9.67 -2.96 6.34
CA SER A 79 11.10 -2.73 6.35
C SER A 79 11.65 -2.63 4.92
N MET A 80 12.45 -1.59 4.63
CA MET A 80 13.21 -1.47 3.38
C MET A 80 14.69 -1.23 3.68
N ILE A 81 15.57 -1.76 2.83
CA ILE A 81 17.00 -1.45 2.88
C ILE A 81 17.23 -0.18 2.05
N GLY A 82 17.95 0.79 2.61
CA GLY A 82 18.37 1.99 1.90
C GLY A 82 19.79 2.40 2.27
N ARG A 83 20.27 3.51 1.71
CA ARG A 83 21.57 4.10 2.04
C ARG A 83 21.51 4.84 3.35
N LYS A 84 22.51 4.67 4.22
CA LYS A 84 22.61 5.46 5.45
C LYS A 84 22.92 6.94 5.17
N SER A 85 23.78 7.18 4.17
CA SER A 85 24.29 8.50 3.81
C SER A 85 24.54 8.58 2.30
N HIS A 86 24.46 9.80 1.77
CA HIS A 86 24.90 10.09 0.41
C HIS A 86 26.44 10.24 0.28
N LYS A 87 27.17 10.40 1.40
CA LYS A 87 28.65 10.61 1.40
C LYS A 87 29.45 9.33 1.62
N ARG A 88 28.85 8.29 2.23
CA ARG A 88 29.55 7.06 2.62
C ARG A 88 28.79 5.84 2.14
N ASP A 89 29.54 4.85 1.70
CA ASP A 89 28.99 3.53 1.41
C ASP A 89 28.60 2.83 2.70
N GLY A 90 27.29 2.71 2.90
CA GLY A 90 26.70 1.94 3.97
C GLY A 90 25.20 1.84 3.76
N THR A 91 24.66 0.65 3.96
CA THR A 91 23.23 0.41 3.95
C THR A 91 22.68 0.40 5.38
N ILE A 92 21.41 0.73 5.52
CA ILE A 92 20.66 0.65 6.76
C ILE A 92 19.26 0.13 6.48
N GLN A 93 18.71 -0.62 7.43
CA GLN A 93 17.32 -1.03 7.37
C GLN A 93 16.44 0.06 7.96
N TYR A 94 15.55 0.61 7.14
CA TYR A 94 14.51 1.54 7.54
C TYR A 94 13.25 0.77 7.90
N GLN A 95 12.66 1.09 9.06
CA GLN A 95 11.26 0.80 9.32
C GLN A 95 10.43 1.97 8.82
N ILE A 96 9.60 1.71 7.82
CA ILE A 96 8.83 2.72 7.10
C ILE A 96 7.36 2.55 7.44
N VAL A 97 6.69 3.67 7.68
CA VAL A 97 5.24 3.78 7.77
C VAL A 97 4.75 4.44 6.49
N ILE A 98 3.70 3.90 5.87
CA ILE A 98 3.13 4.43 4.63
C ILE A 98 1.64 4.69 4.82
N ASP A 99 1.22 5.92 4.51
CA ASP A 99 -0.16 6.37 4.50
C ASP A 99 -0.81 6.09 3.15
N PHE A 100 -1.70 5.10 3.12
CA PHE A 100 -2.52 4.67 2.00
C PHE A 100 -3.98 5.13 2.10
N ARG A 101 -4.33 6.05 3.03
CA ARG A 101 -5.74 6.46 3.22
C ARG A 101 -6.38 7.03 1.95
N GLY A 102 -5.62 7.74 1.11
CA GLY A 102 -6.07 8.25 -0.20
C GLY A 102 -5.78 7.32 -1.39
N PHE A 103 -5.06 6.21 -1.18
CA PHE A 103 -4.73 5.27 -2.26
C PHE A 103 -5.98 4.59 -2.79
N PRO A 104 -6.10 4.38 -4.12
CA PRO A 104 -5.11 4.63 -5.18
C PRO A 104 -5.39 5.90 -5.99
N ALA A 105 -6.41 6.66 -5.60
CA ALA A 105 -6.72 7.94 -6.24
C ALA A 105 -5.57 8.93 -5.99
N GLU A 106 -5.03 8.92 -4.78
CA GLU A 106 -3.92 9.75 -4.34
C GLU A 106 -2.65 8.93 -4.15
N MET A 107 -1.52 9.59 -4.38
CA MET A 107 -0.21 9.01 -4.13
C MET A 107 0.00 8.84 -2.62
N PRO A 108 0.44 7.66 -2.15
CA PRO A 108 0.73 7.46 -0.74
C PRO A 108 1.89 8.34 -0.24
N HIS A 109 1.94 8.57 1.07
CA HIS A 109 3.05 9.28 1.72
C HIS A 109 3.84 8.30 2.61
N ALA A 110 5.16 8.36 2.55
CA ALA A 110 6.04 7.46 3.31
C ALA A 110 6.89 8.21 4.34
N TYR A 111 7.12 7.54 5.46
CA TYR A 111 7.81 8.10 6.62
C TYR A 111 8.74 7.07 7.25
N VAL A 112 9.92 7.48 7.68
CA VAL A 112 10.81 6.66 8.49
C VAL A 112 10.40 6.77 9.96
N ARG A 113 10.17 5.61 10.58
CA ARG A 113 9.98 5.44 12.02
C ARG A 113 11.26 5.00 12.74
N LEU A 114 12.05 4.12 12.10
CA LEU A 114 13.37 3.73 12.58
C LEU A 114 14.37 3.69 11.40
N PRO A 115 15.63 4.09 11.60
CA PRO A 115 16.24 4.56 12.85
C PRO A 115 15.78 5.99 13.24
N SER A 116 16.28 6.50 14.36
CA SER A 116 16.00 7.86 14.82
C SER A 116 16.57 8.92 13.86
N ASP A 117 16.01 10.13 13.88
CA ASP A 117 16.43 11.26 13.03
C ASP A 117 17.96 11.51 13.06
N SER A 118 18.58 11.47 14.25
CA SER A 118 20.01 11.70 14.41
C SER A 118 20.89 10.72 13.63
N ASP A 119 20.39 9.50 13.38
CA ASP A 119 21.10 8.43 12.67
C ASP A 119 20.92 8.50 11.15
N ILE A 120 19.95 9.28 10.68
CA ILE A 120 19.63 9.42 9.26
C ILE A 120 20.52 10.50 8.64
N LYS A 121 21.33 10.12 7.65
CA LYS A 121 22.16 11.05 6.87
C LYS A 121 21.82 11.01 5.36
N HIS A 122 20.61 10.56 5.05
CA HIS A 122 20.06 10.46 3.71
C HIS A 122 19.42 11.80 3.30
N CYS A 123 19.82 12.37 2.16
CA CYS A 123 19.39 13.71 1.74
C CYS A 123 17.91 13.80 1.35
N ASN A 124 17.29 12.72 0.85
CA ASN A 124 15.86 12.66 0.56
C ASN A 124 14.94 12.48 1.79
N ILE A 125 15.46 12.40 3.02
CA ILE A 125 14.64 12.10 4.20
C ILE A 125 14.66 13.32 5.12
N TYR A 126 13.51 13.97 5.29
CA TYR A 126 13.34 15.17 6.12
C TYR A 126 13.72 14.92 7.58
N HIS A 127 13.93 15.99 8.35
CA HIS A 127 14.03 15.91 9.81
C HIS A 127 12.73 15.42 10.44
N ALA A 128 12.83 14.97 11.69
CA ALA A 128 11.68 14.51 12.46
C ALA A 128 10.62 15.60 12.60
N ASP A 129 9.36 15.25 12.34
CA ASP A 129 8.19 16.09 12.55
C ASP A 129 6.97 15.23 12.94
N ARG A 130 5.86 15.88 13.29
CA ARG A 130 4.59 15.25 13.66
C ARG A 130 3.62 15.29 12.50
N PHE A 131 3.00 14.14 12.23
CA PHE A 131 2.04 13.98 11.15
C PHE A 131 0.71 13.46 11.69
N GLU A 132 -0.38 13.76 10.98
CA GLU A 132 -1.74 13.36 11.38
C GLU A 132 -1.89 11.85 11.58
N ILE A 133 -1.15 11.04 10.82
CA ILE A 133 -1.17 9.58 10.94
C ILE A 133 -0.60 9.05 12.26
N ALA A 134 0.25 9.84 12.92
CA ALA A 134 0.94 9.44 14.14
C ALA A 134 1.32 10.68 14.97
N PRO A 135 0.34 11.41 15.54
CA PRO A 135 0.56 12.72 16.16
C PRO A 135 1.41 12.69 17.44
N ARG A 136 1.68 11.49 17.96
CA ARG A 136 2.46 11.25 19.19
C ARG A 136 3.82 10.61 18.93
N ILE A 137 4.18 10.41 17.66
CA ILE A 137 5.42 9.75 17.27
C ILE A 137 6.09 10.66 16.25
N ASP A 138 7.35 11.01 16.51
CA ASP A 138 8.15 11.75 15.56
C ASP A 138 8.53 10.84 14.39
N LEU A 139 8.28 11.32 13.18
CA LEU A 139 8.55 10.60 11.94
C LEU A 139 9.38 11.47 11.01
N CYS A 140 10.21 10.86 10.17
CA CYS A 140 10.96 11.58 9.15
C CYS A 140 10.32 11.32 7.78
N ALA A 141 9.69 12.34 7.18
CA ALA A 141 9.07 12.19 5.86
C ALA A 141 10.11 11.84 4.78
N ILE A 142 9.70 11.04 3.79
CA ILE A 142 10.55 10.68 2.64
C ILE A 142 10.13 11.51 1.43
N CYS A 143 11.05 12.31 0.91
CA CYS A 143 10.89 13.02 -0.36
C CYS A 143 11.09 12.03 -1.51
N ILE A 144 10.02 11.75 -2.24
CA ILE A 144 10.07 10.87 -3.42
C ILE A 144 10.35 11.62 -4.74
N GLY A 145 10.71 12.91 -4.65
CA GLY A 145 10.93 13.81 -5.78
C GLY A 145 9.65 14.19 -6.53
N GLY A 146 9.80 14.63 -7.79
CA GLY A 146 8.68 15.03 -8.66
C GLY A 146 7.83 13.88 -9.20
N TYR A 147 7.70 12.78 -8.46
CA TYR A 147 7.03 11.56 -8.89
C TYR A 147 5.50 11.66 -8.94
N SER A 148 4.91 12.65 -8.28
CA SER A 148 3.45 12.83 -8.22
C SER A 148 2.79 12.90 -9.60
N GLY A 149 3.38 13.65 -10.54
CA GLY A 149 2.88 13.73 -11.92
C GLY A 149 2.93 12.38 -12.64
N THR A 150 4.02 11.64 -12.49
CA THR A 150 4.17 10.29 -13.04
C THR A 150 3.14 9.34 -12.44
N TYR A 151 2.93 9.38 -11.12
CA TYR A 151 1.93 8.56 -10.43
C TYR A 151 0.51 8.85 -10.95
N SER A 152 0.15 10.12 -11.09
CA SER A 152 -1.16 10.53 -11.60
C SER A 152 -1.41 10.06 -13.05
N ALA A 153 -0.35 9.95 -13.86
CA ALA A 153 -0.41 9.48 -15.25
C ALA A 153 -0.47 7.94 -15.40
N LEU A 154 -0.22 7.18 -14.34
CA LEU A 154 -0.37 5.71 -14.37
C LEU A 154 -1.83 5.32 -14.63
N GLU A 155 -2.03 4.15 -15.23
CA GLU A 155 -3.37 3.62 -15.46
C GLU A 155 -4.14 3.49 -14.13
N ARG A 156 -5.47 3.43 -14.23
CA ARG A 156 -6.37 3.22 -13.08
C ARG A 156 -6.38 1.75 -12.65
N ASP A 157 -5.20 1.19 -12.47
CA ASP A 157 -4.97 -0.15 -11.95
C ASP A 157 -4.25 -0.08 -10.60
N ARG A 158 -4.86 -0.72 -9.59
CA ARG A 158 -4.39 -0.66 -8.21
C ARG A 158 -3.02 -1.32 -8.06
N LYS A 159 -2.84 -2.50 -8.64
CA LYS A 159 -1.62 -3.31 -8.51
C LYS A 159 -0.45 -2.62 -9.19
N GLN A 160 -0.67 -2.05 -10.38
CA GLN A 160 0.33 -1.26 -11.09
C GLN A 160 0.73 -0.03 -10.26
N ARG A 161 -0.23 0.78 -9.80
CA ARG A 161 0.07 1.97 -8.98
C ARG A 161 0.82 1.63 -7.70
N LEU A 162 0.42 0.54 -7.05
CA LEU A 162 1.06 0.05 -5.83
C LEU A 162 2.50 -0.40 -6.10
N GLY A 163 2.70 -1.23 -7.12
CA GLY A 163 4.03 -1.73 -7.50
C GLY A 163 4.97 -0.59 -7.94
N CYS A 164 4.48 0.32 -8.78
CA CYS A 164 5.24 1.48 -9.25
C CYS A 164 5.64 2.41 -8.10
N TYR A 165 4.71 2.73 -7.18
CA TYR A 165 5.00 3.56 -6.03
C TYR A 165 6.03 2.93 -5.09
N ILE A 166 5.85 1.64 -4.75
CA ILE A 166 6.77 0.93 -3.85
C ILE A 166 8.17 0.80 -4.46
N ASN A 167 8.25 0.55 -5.77
CA ASN A 167 9.53 0.55 -6.49
C ASN A 167 10.19 1.93 -6.46
N GLN A 168 9.42 3.00 -6.71
CA GLN A 168 9.95 4.36 -6.62
C GLN A 168 10.47 4.68 -5.21
N LEU A 169 9.73 4.29 -4.17
CA LEU A 169 10.16 4.48 -2.79
C LEU A 169 11.48 3.74 -2.52
N GLN A 170 11.59 2.49 -2.94
CA GLN A 170 12.82 1.70 -2.83
C GLN A 170 13.97 2.33 -3.64
N TYR A 171 13.70 2.84 -4.84
CA TYR A 171 14.68 3.52 -5.68
C TYR A 171 15.24 4.75 -4.98
N VAL A 172 14.39 5.59 -4.41
CA VAL A 172 14.78 6.82 -3.68
C VAL A 172 15.67 6.49 -2.48
N LEU A 173 15.31 5.45 -1.71
CA LEU A 173 16.11 5.01 -0.55
C LEU A 173 17.46 4.42 -0.94
N SER A 174 17.56 3.84 -2.13
CA SER A 174 18.81 3.26 -2.64
C SER A 174 19.70 4.29 -3.36
N ASN A 175 19.11 5.38 -3.87
CA ASN A 175 19.77 6.35 -4.72
C ASN A 175 19.55 7.78 -4.17
N PRO A 176 20.35 8.19 -3.16
CA PRO A 176 20.26 9.53 -2.60
C PRO A 176 20.46 10.61 -3.67
N ASN A 177 19.46 11.46 -3.85
CA ASN A 177 19.55 12.63 -4.73
C ASN A 177 20.25 13.77 -3.98
N THR A 178 21.52 14.00 -4.26
CA THR A 178 22.32 15.05 -3.59
C THR A 178 21.85 16.47 -3.89
N LYS A 179 20.94 16.66 -4.84
CA LYS A 179 20.27 17.94 -5.12
C LYS A 179 18.99 18.15 -4.30
N ASP A 180 18.56 17.14 -3.55
CA ASP A 180 17.40 17.23 -2.68
C ASP A 180 17.73 18.06 -1.43
N THR A 181 16.83 18.98 -1.09
CA THR A 181 16.95 19.87 0.07
C THR A 181 16.19 19.37 1.29
N ALA A 182 15.59 18.17 1.23
CA ALA A 182 14.82 17.62 2.34
C ALA A 182 15.64 17.51 3.63
N ARG A 183 16.93 17.22 3.50
CA ARG A 183 17.89 17.31 4.59
C ARG A 183 19.20 17.91 4.09
N CYS A 184 19.56 19.08 4.62
CA CYS A 184 20.92 19.60 4.49
C CYS A 184 21.85 18.74 5.35
N VAL A 185 22.66 17.88 4.73
CA VAL A 185 23.62 16.97 5.41
C VAL A 185 25.06 17.17 4.98
#